data_AF-A0A4Y2N6T4-F1
#
_entry.id   AF-A0A4Y2N6T4-F1
#
_cell.length_a   1.000
_cell.length_b   1.000
_cell.length_c   1.000
_cell.angle_alpha   90.00
_cell.angle_beta   90.00
_cell.angle_gamma   90.00
#
_symmetry.space_group_name_H-M   'P 1'
#
loop_
_entity.id
_entity.type
_entity.pdbx_description
1 polymer ?
#
loop_
_entity_poly.entity_id
_entity_poly.type
_entity_poly.pdbx_seq_one_letter_code
_entity_poly.pdbx_strand_id
1 'polypeptide(L)'
;HKVSAEKVAYGAVARNKDISVDVRNLVIRHWKNGKSVRCIGQIMKLSKSTVFNINRRFKKTISVENQERSGRPRTFCEREER
;
A
#
# COMPACT_ATOMS: atom_id res chain seq x y z
N HIS A 1 16.18 -22.45 -18.75
CA HIS A 1 15.34 -21.26 -18.99
C HIS A 1 15.76 -20.16 -18.02
N LYS A 2 16.25 -19.03 -18.56
CA LYS A 2 16.85 -17.91 -17.81
C LYS A 2 15.75 -17.13 -17.08
N VAL A 3 15.77 -17.12 -15.74
CA VAL A 3 14.91 -16.21 -14.96
C VAL A 3 15.59 -14.84 -14.97
N SER A 4 15.11 -13.95 -15.83
CA SER A 4 15.59 -12.57 -15.92
C SER A 4 15.31 -11.86 -14.59
N ALA A 5 16.37 -11.62 -13.80
CA ALA A 5 16.29 -10.85 -12.57
C ALA A 5 16.27 -9.37 -12.93
N GLU A 6 15.08 -8.84 -13.25
CA GLU A 6 14.86 -7.41 -13.38
C GLU A 6 15.09 -6.73 -12.02
N LYS A 7 16.29 -6.16 -11.83
CA LYS A 7 16.63 -5.31 -10.69
C LYS A 7 15.97 -3.94 -10.88
N VAL A 8 14.67 -3.85 -10.66
CA VAL A 8 13.99 -2.56 -10.51
C VAL A 8 14.30 -2.05 -9.09
N ALA A 9 15.17 -1.04 -9.00
CA ALA A 9 15.47 -0.38 -7.75
C ALA A 9 14.30 0.52 -7.34
N TYR A 10 13.39 0.00 -6.51
CA TYR A 10 12.34 0.83 -5.90
C TYR A 10 12.99 1.74 -4.85
N GLY A 11 13.09 3.03 -5.19
CA GLY A 11 13.78 4.06 -4.41
C GLY A 11 13.16 4.31 -3.03
N ALA A 12 13.94 4.95 -2.16
CA ALA A 12 13.55 5.28 -0.78
C ALA A 12 12.27 6.13 -0.74
N VAL A 13 11.19 5.57 -0.19
CA VAL A 13 9.92 6.28 0.00
C VAL A 13 10.06 7.23 1.20
N ALA A 14 9.82 8.52 0.99
CA ALA A 14 9.80 9.51 2.07
C ALA A 14 8.68 9.19 3.08
N ARG A 15 8.93 9.43 4.38
CA ARG A 15 8.08 8.98 5.51
C ARG A 15 6.61 9.38 5.44
N ASN A 16 6.28 10.44 4.69
CA ASN A 16 4.93 11.01 4.58
C ASN A 16 4.36 10.96 3.15
N LYS A 17 5.03 10.30 2.20
CA LYS A 17 4.54 10.18 0.84
C LYS A 17 3.73 8.90 0.69
N ASP A 18 2.53 9.03 0.16
CA ASP A 18 1.70 7.87 -0.16
C ASP A 18 2.42 6.98 -1.17
N ILE A 19 2.36 5.68 -0.91
CA ILE A 19 2.96 4.67 -1.79
C ILE A 19 2.11 4.60 -3.06
N SER A 20 2.77 4.62 -4.23
CA SER A 20 2.07 4.52 -5.51
C SER A 20 1.26 3.22 -5.60
N VAL A 21 0.17 3.26 -6.36
CA VAL A 21 -0.71 2.10 -6.56
C VAL A 21 0.06 0.94 -7.19
N ASP A 22 1.02 1.23 -8.09
CA ASP A 22 1.88 0.23 -8.73
C ASP A 22 2.71 -0.58 -7.73
N VAL A 23 3.30 0.11 -6.74
CA VAL A 23 4.09 -0.53 -5.68
C VAL A 23 3.20 -1.42 -4.81
N ARG A 24 1.98 -0.98 -4.48
CA ARG A 24 1.01 -1.82 -3.75
C ARG A 24 0.58 -3.05 -4.56
N ASN A 25 0.32 -2.88 -5.85
CA ASN A 25 -0.01 -3.98 -6.77
C ASN A 25 1.12 -5.00 -6.82
N LEU A 26 2.38 -4.55 -6.86
CA LEU A 26 3.54 -5.45 -6.86
C LEU A 26 3.69 -6.22 -5.54
N VAL A 27 3.48 -5.55 -4.39
CA VAL A 27 3.45 -6.23 -3.07
C VAL A 27 2.39 -7.34 -3.06
N ILE A 28 1.18 -7.06 -3.56
CA ILE A 28 0.07 -8.02 -3.58
C ILE A 28 0.36 -9.18 -4.53
N ARG A 29 0.94 -8.93 -5.72
CA ARG A 29 1.37 -9.99 -6.64
C ARG A 29 2.38 -10.93 -5.97
N HIS A 30 3.40 -10.39 -5.31
CA HIS A 30 4.37 -11.21 -4.60
C HIS A 30 3.77 -12.00 -3.43
N TRP A 31 2.81 -11.40 -2.71
CA TRP A 31 2.10 -12.07 -1.63
C TRP A 31 1.20 -13.20 -2.15
N LYS A 32 0.47 -12.99 -3.26
CA LYS A 32 -0.30 -14.04 -3.95
C LYS A 32 0.58 -15.19 -4.45
N ASN A 33 1.83 -14.89 -4.83
CA ASN A 33 2.82 -15.90 -5.18
C ASN A 33 3.42 -16.64 -3.96
N GLY A 34 2.88 -16.43 -2.76
CA GLY A 34 3.30 -17.13 -1.54
C GLY A 34 4.56 -16.58 -0.87
N LYS A 35 5.12 -15.45 -1.31
CA LYS A 35 6.31 -14.87 -0.69
C LYS A 35 5.99 -14.32 0.71
N SER A 36 6.91 -14.53 1.65
CA SER A 36 6.77 -14.00 3.01
C SER A 36 6.89 -12.48 3.04
N VAL A 37 6.23 -11.84 4.02
CA VAL A 37 6.29 -10.38 4.25
C VAL A 37 7.73 -9.86 4.33
N ARG A 38 8.61 -10.64 4.98
CA ARG A 38 10.04 -10.29 5.11
C ARG A 38 10.76 -10.31 3.76
N CYS A 39 10.54 -11.36 2.96
CA CYS A 39 11.12 -11.51 1.63
C CYS A 39 10.69 -10.34 0.71
N ILE A 40 9.40 -9.99 0.74
CA ILE A 40 8.85 -8.87 -0.04
C ILE A 40 9.47 -7.54 0.38
N GLY A 41 9.59 -7.28 1.68
CA GLY A 41 10.24 -6.06 2.19
C GLY A 41 11.69 -5.93 1.73
N GLN A 42 12.45 -7.02 1.72
CA GLN A 42 13.83 -7.04 1.22
C GLN A 42 13.92 -6.77 -0.30
N ILE A 43 13.06 -7.42 -1.10
CA ILE A 43 13.01 -7.24 -2.56
C ILE A 43 12.65 -5.80 -2.91
N MET A 44 11.65 -5.24 -2.24
CA MET A 44 11.07 -3.92 -2.56
C MET A 44 11.70 -2.78 -1.77
N LYS A 45 12.70 -3.05 -0.91
CA LYS A 45 13.29 -2.09 0.02
C LYS A 45 12.27 -1.34 0.87
N LEU A 46 11.18 -2.04 1.25
CA LEU A 46 10.12 -1.51 2.10
C LEU A 46 10.26 -2.03 3.52
N SER A 47 9.78 -1.24 4.48
CA SER A 47 9.70 -1.68 5.87
C SER A 47 8.73 -2.87 6.01
N LYS A 48 8.99 -3.75 6.97
CA LYS A 48 8.12 -4.89 7.30
C LYS A 48 6.69 -4.42 7.62
N SER A 49 6.53 -3.32 8.35
CA SER A 49 5.24 -2.77 8.74
C SER A 49 4.46 -2.24 7.54
N THR A 50 5.14 -1.61 6.57
CA THR A 50 4.53 -1.16 5.31
C THR A 50 3.91 -2.32 4.53
N VAL A 51 4.69 -3.38 4.29
CA VAL A 51 4.22 -4.57 3.56
C VAL A 51 3.07 -5.24 4.31
N PHE A 52 3.19 -5.37 5.64
CA PHE A 52 2.13 -5.92 6.47
C PHE A 52 0.83 -5.12 6.39
N ASN A 53 0.91 -3.78 6.45
CA ASN A 53 -0.25 -2.91 6.39
C ASN A 53 -0.94 -2.96 5.02
N ILE A 54 -0.18 -3.04 3.93
CA ILE A 54 -0.73 -3.22 2.57
C ILE A 54 -1.53 -4.53 2.51
N ASN A 55 -0.93 -5.65 2.92
CA ASN A 55 -1.59 -6.96 2.90
C ASN A 55 -2.82 -6.98 3.83
N ARG A 56 -2.72 -6.38 5.02
CA ARG A 56 -3.84 -6.29 5.98
C ARG A 56 -5.02 -5.50 5.40
N ARG A 57 -4.76 -4.38 4.73
CA ARG A 57 -5.81 -3.56 4.09
C ARG A 57 -6.42 -4.28 2.89
N PHE A 58 -5.59 -4.90 2.06
CA PHE A 58 -6.06 -5.69 0.92
C PHE A 58 -7.00 -6.83 1.35
N LYS A 59 -6.68 -7.54 2.44
CA LYS A 59 -7.57 -8.58 2.99
C LYS A 59 -8.93 -8.04 3.47
N LYS A 60 -8.99 -6.79 3.92
CA LYS A 60 -10.22 -6.19 4.45
C LYS A 60 -11.13 -5.64 3.34
N THR A 61 -10.54 -4.95 2.37
CA THR A 61 -11.30 -4.15 1.39
C THR A 61 -11.24 -4.75 -0.02
N ILE A 62 -10.36 -5.73 -0.27
CA ILE A 62 -10.06 -6.32 -1.60
C ILE A 62 -9.54 -5.28 -2.62
N SER A 63 -9.44 -4.01 -2.22
CA SER A 63 -8.97 -2.90 -3.04
C SER A 63 -7.50 -2.57 -2.78
N VAL A 64 -6.83 -2.12 -3.84
CA VAL A 64 -5.43 -1.65 -3.83
C VAL A 64 -5.36 -0.11 -3.81
N GLU A 65 -6.47 0.54 -4.16
CA GLU A 65 -6.61 2.00 -4.19
C GLU A 65 -6.41 2.62 -2.82
N ASN A 66 -5.94 3.87 -2.82
CA ASN A 66 -5.96 4.64 -1.58
C ASN A 66 -7.41 4.98 -1.25
N GLN A 67 -7.87 4.57 -0.08
CA GLN A 67 -9.18 5.01 0.38
C GLN A 67 -9.07 6.48 0.77
N GLU A 68 -9.99 7.29 0.25
CA GLU A 68 -10.12 8.68 0.69
C GLU A 68 -10.32 8.70 2.20
N ARG A 69 -9.66 9.65 2.86
CA ARG A 69 -9.89 9.86 4.29
C ARG A 69 -11.27 10.49 4.41
N SER A 70 -12.22 9.77 5.00
CA SER A 70 -13.43 10.41 5.48
C SER A 70 -13.00 11.46 6.51
N GLY A 71 -13.18 12.73 6.16
CA GLY A 71 -13.01 13.82 7.11
C GLY A 71 -13.96 13.64 8.28
N ARG A 72 -13.69 14.33 9.39
CA ARG A 72 -14.66 14.41 10.48
C ARG A 72 -15.93 15.10 9.92
N PRO A 73 -17.12 14.46 9.97
CA PRO A 73 -18.33 15.12 9.53
C PRO A 73 -18.54 16.40 10.33
N ARG A 74 -18.94 17.49 9.66
CA ARG A 74 -19.30 18.72 10.36
C ARG A 74 -20.54 18.45 11.20
N THR A 75 -20.53 18.93 12.45
CA THR A 75 -21.62 18.77 13.41
C THR A 75 -22.89 19.54 13.01
N PHE A 76 -22.76 20.54 12.13
CA PHE A 76 -23.87 21.38 11.70
C PHE A 76 -24.46 20.89 10.38
N CYS A 77 -25.76 20.57 10.41
CA CYS A 77 -26.63 20.51 9.23
C CYS A 77 -27.03 21.95 8.82
N GLU A 78 -27.41 22.14 7.55
CA GLU A 78 -27.75 23.40 6.83
C GLU A 78 -28.70 24.42 7.51
N ARG A 79 -29.18 24.23 8.74
CA ARG A 79 -30.21 25.08 9.37
C ARG A 79 -29.71 26.20 10.28
N GLU A 80 -28.41 26.47 10.35
CA GLU A 80 -27.84 27.57 11.14
C GLU A 80 -26.98 28.54 10.30
N GLU A 81 -27.41 28.80 9.07
CA GLU A 81 -26.94 29.97 8.32
C GLU A 81 -27.92 31.12 8.62
N ARG A 82 -27.54 31.98 9.57
CA ARG A 82 -28.29 33.18 9.97
C ARG A 82 -27.85 34.39 9.17
#